data_AF-A0A418HIR1-F1
#
_entry.id   AF-A0A418HIR1-F1
#
_cell.length_a   1.000
_cell.length_b   1.000
_cell.length_c   1.000
_cell.angle_alpha   90.00
_cell.angle_beta   90.00
_cell.angle_gamma   90.00
#
_symmetry.space_group_name_H-M   'P 1'
#
loop_
_entity.id
_entity.type
_entity.pdbx_description
1 polymer ?
#
loop_
_entity_poly.entity_id
_entity_poly.type
_entity_poly.pdbx_seq_one_letter_code
_entity_poly.pdbx_strand_id
1 'polypeptide(L)' 'APLVFIVSSEDTQISGESEPGSIIKVELPDGTELTGVADDQGNYVIDIPANQKFRGGEQLKVTSTD' A
#
# COMPACT_ATOMS: atom_id res chain seq x y z
N ALA A 1 1.18 -14.45 0.80
CA ALA A 1 -0.04 -14.15 1.58
C ALA A 1 -0.36 -12.66 1.41
N PRO A 2 -1.64 -12.23 1.38
CA PRO A 2 -1.96 -10.81 1.32
C PRO A 2 -1.55 -10.13 2.64
N LEU A 3 -0.97 -8.93 2.55
CA LEU A 3 -0.63 -8.11 3.70
C LEU A 3 -1.78 -7.12 3.96
N VAL A 4 -2.07 -6.86 5.23
CA VAL A 4 -3.07 -5.85 5.63
C VAL A 4 -2.34 -4.72 6.32
N PHE A 5 -2.46 -3.52 5.76
CA PHE A 5 -1.92 -2.30 6.34
C PHE A 5 -3.03 -1.49 6.98
N ILE A 6 -2.75 -0.94 8.16
CA ILE A 6 -3.65 -0.01 8.84
C ILE A 6 -3.06 1.37 8.64
N VAL A 7 -3.81 2.26 7.99
CA VAL A 7 -3.39 3.65 7.80
C VAL A 7 -4.04 4.57 8.83
N SER A 8 -3.29 5.60 9.20
CA SER A 8 -3.77 6.74 9.99
C SER A 8 -4.27 7.88 9.08
N SER A 9 -4.98 8.86 9.64
CA SER A 9 -5.42 10.05 8.89
C SER A 9 -4.26 10.92 8.41
N GLU A 10 -3.08 10.77 9.02
CA GLU A 10 -1.88 11.54 8.71
C GLU A 10 -0.94 10.81 7.75
N ASP A 11 -1.25 9.55 7.40
CA ASP A 11 -0.40 8.77 6.52
C ASP A 11 -0.50 9.31 5.09
N THR A 12 0.66 9.65 4.54
CA THR A 12 0.81 10.12 3.16
C THR A 12 1.47 9.09 2.26
N GLN A 13 1.91 7.97 2.83
CA GLN A 13 2.66 6.92 2.16
C GLN A 13 2.31 5.58 2.80
N ILE A 14 2.32 4.53 1.97
CA ILE A 14 2.19 3.14 2.40
C ILE A 14 3.55 2.50 2.16
N SER A 15 4.19 2.06 3.24
CA SER A 15 5.47 1.36 3.19
C SER A 15 5.29 -0.06 3.68
N GLY A 16 5.98 -1.01 3.08
CA GLY A 16 6.00 -2.38 3.57
C GLY A 16 7.10 -3.23 2.95
N GLU A 17 7.10 -4.50 3.32
CA GLU A 17 8.01 -5.52 2.79
C GLU A 17 7.22 -6.49 1.90
N SER A 18 7.86 -6.93 0.82
CA SER A 18 7.38 -7.94 -0.12
C SER A 18 8.57 -8.65 -0.77
N GLU A 19 8.29 -9.53 -1.71
CA GLU A 19 9.34 -10.17 -2.49
C GLU A 19 9.97 -9.15 -3.45
N PRO A 20 11.31 -9.12 -3.59
CA PRO A 20 12.00 -8.19 -4.49
C PRO A 20 11.49 -8.27 -5.92
N GLY A 21 11.20 -7.13 -6.54
CA GLY A 21 10.69 -7.05 -7.91
C GLY A 21 9.20 -7.37 -8.07
N SER A 22 8.49 -7.77 -7.00
CA SER A 22 7.06 -8.04 -7.08
C SER A 22 6.24 -6.76 -7.26
N ILE A 23 5.12 -6.90 -7.95
CA ILE A 23 4.16 -5.82 -8.17
C ILE A 23 3.17 -5.80 -7.01
N ILE A 24 3.21 -4.71 -6.25
CA ILE A 24 2.35 -4.46 -5.11
C ILE A 24 1.13 -3.71 -5.59
N LYS A 25 -0.05 -4.25 -5.29
CA LYS A 25 -1.34 -3.61 -5.52
C LYS A 25 -2.02 -3.37 -4.19
N VAL A 26 -2.36 -2.12 -3.93
CA VAL A 26 -3.06 -1.66 -2.73
C VAL A 26 -4.45 -1.22 -3.13
N GLU A 27 -5.47 -1.82 -2.55
CA GLU A 27 -6.85 -1.42 -2.70
C GLU A 27 -7.27 -0.58 -1.48
N LEU A 28 -7.67 0.66 -1.75
CA LEU A 28 -8.16 1.61 -0.76
C LEU A 28 -9.65 1.36 -0.45
N PRO A 29 -10.16 1.80 0.71
CA PRO A 29 -11.53 1.53 1.14
C PRO A 29 -12.60 2.24 0.28
N ASP A 30 -12.19 3.27 -0.46
CA ASP A 30 -13.03 3.98 -1.43
C ASP A 30 -13.07 3.29 -2.81
N GLY A 31 -12.30 2.21 -2.99
CA GLY A 31 -12.14 1.48 -4.25
C GLY A 31 -11.02 2.00 -5.14
N THR A 32 -10.25 3.00 -4.70
CA THR A 32 -9.06 3.46 -5.43
C THR A 32 -7.96 2.39 -5.35
N GLU A 33 -7.34 2.08 -6.48
CA GLU A 33 -6.23 1.12 -6.55
C GLU A 33 -4.91 1.87 -6.74
N LEU A 34 -3.94 1.62 -5.86
CA LEU A 34 -2.57 2.11 -5.97
C LEU A 34 -1.64 0.94 -6.32
N THR A 35 -0.58 1.22 -7.07
CA THR A 35 0.41 0.21 -7.45
C THR A 35 1.81 0.68 -7.14
N GLY A 36 2.63 -0.21 -6.60
CA GLY A 36 4.06 -0.02 -6.37
C GLY A 36 4.85 -1.24 -6.80
N VAL A 37 6.16 -1.11 -6.85
CA VAL A 37 7.07 -2.23 -7.10
C VAL A 37 8.01 -2.31 -5.91
N ALA A 38 8.23 -3.52 -5.41
CA ALA A 38 9.23 -3.75 -4.37
C ALA A 38 10.64 -3.66 -4.97
N ASP A 39 11.53 -2.98 -4.25
CA ASP A 39 12.94 -2.86 -4.61
C ASP A 39 13.70 -4.18 -4.45
N ASP A 40 14.98 -4.20 -4.80
CA ASP A 40 15.85 -5.38 -4.72
C ASP A 40 16.01 -5.93 -3.28
N GLN A 41 15.65 -5.13 -2.27
CA GLN A 41 15.65 -5.53 -0.86
C GLN A 41 14.27 -6.01 -0.37
N GLY A 42 13.25 -5.95 -1.23
CA GLY A 42 11.88 -6.30 -0.91
C GLY A 42 11.09 -5.16 -0.27
N ASN A 43 11.63 -3.95 -0.18
CA ASN A 43 10.90 -2.82 0.39
C ASN A 43 10.11 -2.11 -0.71
N TYR A 44 8.90 -1.68 -0.41
CA TYR A 44 8.14 -0.81 -1.30
C TYR A 44 7.61 0.40 -0.55
N VAL A 45 7.46 1.49 -1.30
CA VAL A 45 6.81 2.72 -0.86
C VAL A 45 5.84 3.15 -1.94
N ILE A 46 4.59 3.38 -1.54
CA ILE A 46 3.51 3.83 -2.41
C ILE A 46 2.99 5.15 -1.84
N ASP A 47 3.16 6.23 -2.59
CA ASP A 47 2.62 7.54 -2.20
C ASP A 47 1.09 7.53 -2.28
N ILE A 48 0.47 8.02 -1.20
CA ILE A 48 -0.96 8.23 -1.14
C ILE A 48 -1.25 9.59 -1.78
N PRO A 49 -2.10 9.66 -2.81
CA PRO A 49 -2.40 10.94 -3.44
C PRO A 49 -3.19 11.83 -2.48
N ALA A 50 -2.88 13.14 -2.46
CA ALA A 50 -3.43 14.09 -1.47
C ALA A 50 -4.95 14.31 -1.54
N ASN A 51 -5.61 13.82 -2.61
CA ASN A 51 -7.06 13.77 -2.71
C ASN A 51 -7.67 12.67 -1.81
N GLN A 52 -6.86 11.68 -1.41
CA GLN A 52 -7.26 10.64 -0.49
C GLN A 52 -7.26 11.17 0.93
N LYS A 53 -8.40 11.04 1.61
CA LYS A 53 -8.53 11.38 3.02
C LYS A 53 -8.91 10.15 3.81
N PHE A 54 -7.96 9.64 4.58
CA PHE A 54 -8.20 8.61 5.56
C PHE A 54 -8.77 9.21 6.84
N ARG A 55 -9.68 8.49 7.48
CA ARG A 55 -10.21 8.81 8.80
C ARG A 55 -9.37 8.19 9.92
N GLY A 56 -8.45 7.30 9.57
CA GLY A 56 -7.59 6.56 10.48
C GLY A 56 -8.26 5.29 10.97
N GLY A 57 -7.49 4.19 11.00
CA GLY A 57 -7.99 2.86 11.35
C GLY A 57 -8.63 2.12 10.17
N GLU A 58 -8.57 2.67 8.97
CA GLU A 58 -8.96 1.95 7.76
C GLU A 58 -7.97 0.83 7.45
N GLN A 59 -8.51 -0.30 6.98
CA GLN A 59 -7.73 -1.44 6.54
C GLN A 59 -7.54 -1.38 5.03
N LEU A 60 -6.29 -1.37 4.60
CA LEU A 60 -5.92 -1.46 3.21
C LEU A 60 -5.59 -2.90 2.86
N LYS A 61 -6.12 -3.36 1.74
CA LYS A 61 -5.82 -4.69 1.24
C LYS A 61 -4.63 -4.60 0.29
N VAL A 62 -3.53 -5.25 0.66
CA VAL A 62 -2.32 -5.29 -0.15
C VAL A 62 -2.12 -6.68 -0.70
N THR A 63 -2.05 -6.79 -2.02
CA THR A 63 -1.73 -8.01 -2.75
C THR A 63 -0.43 -7.81 -3.52
N SER A 64 0.50 -8.73 -3.34
CA SER A 64 1.71 -8.80 -4.14
C SER A 64 1.55 -9.90 -5.19
N THR A 65 1.95 -9.60 -6.43
CA THR A 65 2.00 -10.57 -7.52
C THR A 65 3.47 -10.67 -7.96
N ASP A 66 4.04 -11.86 -7.84
CA ASP A 66 5.33 -12.25 -8.44
C ASP A 66 5.20 -12.37 -9.97
#